data_AF-A0A7X7SIF3-F1
#
_entry.id   AF-A0A7X7SIF3-F1
#
_cell.length_a   1.000
_cell.length_b   1.000
_cell.length_c   1.000
_cell.angle_alpha   90.00
_cell.angle_beta   90.00
_cell.angle_gamma   90.00
#
_symmetry.space_group_name_H-M   'P 1'
#
loop_
_entity.id
_entity.type
_entity.pdbx_description
1 polymer ?
#
loop_
_entity_poly.entity_id
_entity_poly.type
_entity_poly.pdbx_seq_one_letter_code
_entity_poly.pdbx_strand_id
1 'polypeptide(L)'
;MQQPLTVDISAGQHVDADFAADVLADLYRYPYRKAWVAWLLWSTLGFFGAHRFYLDRPGSALLYMFTGGGFFFGWVVDAFLLRRMVAEYNNDQDARRLSGRPPRALDFMPPLTRDVLSQPPAWIEQWRNAGAARSSLRLIGDVIVLLVTGILLGSIATPAGVYEAVVAIAALAALTAMGGSVGRLDDLPVTRELIRWNHRLRLFYYYNRPGKPLALLFRPVTAAISAPFRRRDRAEVKLYLQLGGVLTALFLVLDLIEAIAESGLGALTPMSLFGLWMREAVATFLVIYAFATPIGAVLTVHLLMRRSHFVPRLLSALVVAAMLVGILG
;
A
#
# COMPACT_ATOMS: atom_id res chain seq x y z
N MET A 1 -4.31 32.29 -16.86
CA MET A 1 -4.55 31.41 -15.70
C MET A 1 -5.96 30.85 -15.82
N GLN A 2 -6.10 29.61 -16.29
CA GLN A 2 -7.39 28.92 -16.24
C GLN A 2 -7.57 28.37 -14.82
N GLN A 3 -8.75 28.60 -14.23
CA GLN A 3 -9.09 28.12 -12.90
C GLN A 3 -8.87 26.60 -12.82
N PRO A 4 -8.47 26.05 -11.66
CA PRO A 4 -8.48 24.61 -11.47
C PRO A 4 -9.87 24.08 -11.82
N LEU A 5 -9.96 22.98 -12.56
CA LEU A 5 -11.09 22.06 -12.42
C LEU A 5 -11.04 21.49 -10.99
N THR A 6 -11.38 22.31 -9.99
CA THR A 6 -11.85 21.81 -8.71
C THR A 6 -13.16 21.14 -9.05
N VAL A 7 -13.15 19.81 -9.04
CA VAL A 7 -14.40 19.06 -8.92
C VAL A 7 -15.06 19.62 -7.68
N ASP A 8 -16.09 20.44 -7.87
CA ASP A 8 -16.81 21.05 -6.78
C ASP A 8 -17.65 19.92 -6.15
N ILE A 9 -17.10 19.35 -5.09
CA ILE A 9 -17.68 18.27 -4.26
C ILE A 9 -18.51 18.88 -3.12
N SER A 10 -19.08 20.08 -3.30
CA SER A 10 -19.90 20.70 -2.26
C SER A 10 -21.22 19.94 -2.04
N ALA A 11 -21.45 19.55 -0.79
CA ALA A 11 -22.75 19.35 -0.16
C ALA A 11 -23.60 18.11 -0.55
N GLY A 12 -22.96 16.99 -0.90
CA GLY A 12 -23.61 15.67 -0.77
C GLY A 12 -23.35 15.10 0.63
N GLN A 13 -24.38 14.78 1.41
CA GLN A 13 -24.22 13.97 2.63
C GLN A 13 -23.74 12.56 2.23
N HIS A 14 -22.43 12.33 2.24
CA HIS A 14 -21.91 10.97 2.10
C HIS A 14 -22.30 10.15 3.33
N VAL A 15 -22.90 8.98 3.10
CA VAL A 15 -23.35 8.07 4.17
C VAL A 15 -22.16 7.39 4.89
N ASP A 16 -20.97 7.45 4.29
CA ASP A 16 -19.74 6.82 4.80
C ASP A 16 -18.65 7.88 4.99
N ALA A 17 -18.16 8.02 6.24
CA ALA A 17 -17.11 8.98 6.60
C ALA A 17 -15.79 8.69 5.86
N ASP A 18 -15.55 7.43 5.48
CA ASP A 18 -14.35 7.02 4.76
C ASP A 18 -14.31 7.49 3.29
N PHE A 19 -15.46 7.96 2.76
CA PHE A 19 -15.60 8.53 1.41
C PHE A 19 -16.22 9.93 1.43
N ALA A 20 -16.03 10.67 2.53
CA ALA A 20 -16.43 12.05 2.60
C ALA A 20 -15.75 12.89 1.50
N ALA A 21 -16.40 13.99 1.13
CA ALA A 21 -16.01 14.83 0.00
C ALA A 21 -14.56 15.33 0.10
N ASP A 22 -14.12 15.65 1.32
CA ASP A 22 -12.77 16.05 1.68
C ASP A 22 -11.74 14.92 1.49
N VAL A 23 -12.07 13.69 1.92
CA VAL A 23 -11.21 12.51 1.72
C VAL A 23 -11.03 12.23 0.23
N LEU A 24 -12.11 12.28 -0.55
CA LEU A 24 -12.05 12.10 -2.01
C LEU A 24 -11.25 13.21 -2.69
N ALA A 25 -11.42 14.45 -2.24
CA ALA A 25 -10.64 15.58 -2.73
C ALA A 25 -9.13 15.40 -2.44
N ASP A 26 -8.74 14.88 -1.27
CA ASP A 26 -7.33 14.57 -0.99
C ASP A 26 -6.81 13.41 -1.85
N LEU A 27 -7.59 12.34 -2.00
CA LEU A 27 -7.23 11.19 -2.83
C LEU A 27 -7.03 11.55 -4.30
N TYR A 28 -7.88 12.43 -4.85
CA TYR A 28 -7.83 12.89 -6.23
C TYR A 28 -6.98 14.14 -6.45
N ARG A 29 -6.19 14.52 -5.44
CA ARG A 29 -5.15 15.52 -5.62
C ARG A 29 -4.12 15.04 -6.65
N TYR A 30 -3.59 15.98 -7.43
CA TYR A 30 -2.50 15.76 -8.37
C TYR A 30 -1.18 16.20 -7.71
N PRO A 31 -0.50 15.34 -6.93
CA PRO A 31 0.72 15.73 -6.24
C PRO A 31 1.85 15.99 -7.23
N TYR A 32 2.65 17.02 -6.97
CA TYR A 32 3.94 17.21 -7.65
C TYR A 32 5.04 16.53 -6.86
N ARG A 33 6.01 15.96 -7.57
CA ARG A 33 7.21 15.37 -6.99
C ARG A 33 8.32 16.40 -6.97
N LYS A 34 9.00 16.50 -5.83
CA LYS A 34 10.09 17.43 -5.61
C LYS A 34 11.39 16.77 -6.04
N ALA A 35 12.17 17.43 -6.88
CA ALA A 35 13.42 16.89 -7.40
C ALA A 35 14.42 16.54 -6.29
N TRP A 36 14.53 17.39 -5.25
CA TRP A 36 15.45 17.13 -4.15
C TRP A 36 15.10 15.87 -3.35
N VAL A 37 13.80 15.55 -3.20
CA VAL A 37 13.36 14.31 -2.54
C VAL A 37 13.76 13.10 -3.39
N ALA A 38 13.57 13.19 -4.70
CA ALA A 38 14.00 12.14 -5.62
C ALA A 38 15.52 11.92 -5.56
N TRP A 39 16.32 12.99 -5.50
CA TRP A 39 17.78 12.93 -5.35
C TRP A 39 18.19 12.32 -4.01
N LEU A 40 17.54 12.71 -2.91
CA LEU A 40 17.78 12.14 -1.59
C LEU A 40 17.53 10.63 -1.59
N LEU A 41 16.37 10.20 -2.10
CA LEU A 41 16.01 8.79 -2.20
C LEU A 41 16.94 8.00 -3.12
N TRP A 42 17.46 8.62 -4.18
CA TRP A 42 18.44 8.00 -5.08
C TRP A 42 19.81 7.86 -4.41
N SER A 43 20.27 8.85 -3.65
CA SER A 43 21.58 8.80 -3.00
C SER A 43 21.62 7.84 -1.82
N THR A 44 20.53 7.72 -1.05
CA THR A 44 20.48 6.85 0.14
C THR A 44 19.94 5.46 -0.17
N LEU A 45 18.83 5.36 -0.91
CA LEU A 45 18.08 4.13 -1.15
C LEU A 45 17.97 3.79 -2.65
N GLY A 46 18.87 4.33 -3.48
CA GLY A 46 18.78 4.22 -4.93
C GLY A 46 18.93 2.80 -5.47
N PHE A 47 19.75 1.96 -4.82
CA PHE A 47 19.93 0.56 -5.21
C PHE A 47 18.63 -0.27 -5.07
N PHE A 48 17.73 0.14 -4.17
CA PHE A 48 16.43 -0.48 -3.96
C PHE A 48 15.33 0.12 -4.85
N GLY A 49 15.67 1.13 -5.65
CA GLY A 49 14.70 1.81 -6.49
C GLY A 49 13.71 2.67 -5.71
N ALA A 50 14.05 3.15 -4.50
CA ALA A 50 13.16 4.00 -3.70
C ALA A 50 12.73 5.27 -4.45
N HIS A 51 13.65 5.90 -5.19
CA HIS A 51 13.34 7.04 -6.06
C HIS A 51 12.37 6.66 -7.20
N ARG A 52 12.38 5.40 -7.66
CA ARG A 52 11.42 4.89 -8.66
C ARG A 52 10.05 4.60 -8.06
N PHE A 53 9.98 4.09 -6.83
CA PHE A 53 8.72 4.01 -6.07
C PHE A 53 8.11 5.39 -5.87
N TYR A 54 8.92 6.39 -5.48
CA TYR A 54 8.49 7.78 -5.32
C TYR A 54 7.88 8.38 -6.61
N LEU A 55 8.39 7.97 -7.77
CA LEU A 55 7.93 8.42 -9.09
C LEU A 55 6.81 7.55 -9.69
N ASP A 56 6.12 6.73 -8.89
CA ASP A 56 5.06 5.80 -9.30
C ASP A 56 5.50 4.87 -10.46
N ARG A 57 6.71 4.30 -10.36
CA ARG A 57 7.26 3.30 -11.30
C ARG A 57 7.57 1.96 -10.62
N PRO A 58 6.58 1.30 -9.98
CA PRO A 58 6.81 0.13 -9.12
C PRO A 58 7.46 -1.06 -9.85
N GLY A 59 7.15 -1.30 -11.12
CA GLY A 59 7.78 -2.39 -11.88
C GLY A 59 9.29 -2.23 -12.04
N SER A 60 9.75 -1.03 -12.40
CA SER A 60 11.19 -0.75 -12.49
C SER A 60 11.87 -0.64 -11.12
N ALA A 61 11.13 -0.24 -10.08
CA ALA A 61 11.63 -0.23 -8.71
C ALA A 61 11.86 -1.67 -8.21
N LEU A 62 10.92 -2.57 -8.49
CA LEU A 62 11.04 -4.00 -8.17
C LEU A 62 12.25 -4.63 -8.88
N LEU A 63 12.48 -4.28 -10.15
CA LEU A 63 13.69 -4.71 -10.86
C LEU A 63 14.97 -4.24 -10.15
N TYR A 64 15.01 -2.99 -9.69
CA TYR A 64 16.17 -2.46 -8.96
C TYR A 64 16.40 -3.24 -7.66
N MET A 65 15.34 -3.46 -6.88
CA MET A 65 15.43 -4.20 -5.62
C MET A 65 15.96 -5.63 -5.80
N PHE A 66 15.58 -6.34 -6.86
CA PHE A 66 16.09 -7.70 -7.11
C PHE A 66 17.50 -7.74 -7.74
N THR A 67 17.95 -6.65 -8.34
CA THR A 67 19.24 -6.60 -9.06
C THR A 67 20.28 -5.71 -8.39
N GLY A 68 19.96 -5.14 -7.21
CA GLY A 68 20.82 -4.17 -6.54
C GLY A 68 21.02 -2.88 -7.36
N GLY A 69 19.96 -2.41 -8.02
CA GLY A 69 20.02 -1.24 -8.89
C GLY A 69 20.61 -1.51 -10.27
N GLY A 70 20.42 -2.73 -10.79
CA GLY A 70 20.97 -3.16 -12.08
C GLY A 70 22.49 -3.30 -12.04
N PHE A 71 23.00 -4.01 -11.02
CA PHE A 71 24.45 -4.18 -10.79
C PHE A 71 25.20 -2.85 -10.71
N PHE A 72 24.67 -1.88 -9.95
CA PHE A 72 25.18 -0.51 -9.81
C PHE A 72 25.13 0.36 -11.08
N PHE A 73 25.10 -0.23 -12.28
CA PHE A 73 25.01 0.51 -13.53
C PHE A 73 23.70 1.29 -13.64
N GLY A 74 22.58 0.66 -13.30
CA GLY A 74 21.27 1.32 -13.29
C GLY A 74 21.21 2.50 -12.30
N TRP A 75 21.90 2.41 -11.17
CA TRP A 75 22.01 3.52 -10.21
C TRP A 75 22.77 4.71 -10.80
N VAL A 76 23.90 4.49 -11.48
CA VAL A 76 24.66 5.56 -12.16
C VAL A 76 23.84 6.19 -13.29
N VAL A 77 23.21 5.38 -14.14
CA VAL A 77 22.36 5.88 -15.25
C VAL A 77 21.21 6.72 -14.72
N ASP A 78 20.61 6.34 -13.60
CA ASP A 78 19.52 7.09 -13.00
C ASP A 78 19.93 8.49 -12.55
N ALA A 79 21.19 8.73 -12.18
CA ALA A 79 21.68 10.08 -11.85
C ALA A 79 21.45 11.08 -13.01
N PHE A 80 21.67 10.63 -14.25
CA PHE A 80 21.45 11.45 -15.45
C PHE A 80 19.96 11.57 -15.82
N LEU A 81 19.17 10.51 -15.55
CA LEU A 81 17.76 10.46 -15.93
C LEU A 81 16.82 11.07 -14.88
N LEU A 82 17.26 11.24 -13.63
CA LEU A 82 16.38 11.57 -12.50
C LEU A 82 15.60 12.88 -12.71
N ARG A 83 16.28 13.93 -13.19
CA ARG A 83 15.65 15.22 -13.49
C ARG A 83 14.55 15.07 -14.54
N ARG A 84 14.81 14.30 -15.59
CA ARG A 84 13.83 14.00 -16.64
C ARG A 84 12.67 13.19 -16.09
N MET A 85 12.91 12.17 -15.27
CA MET A 85 11.84 11.36 -14.69
C MET A 85 10.91 12.18 -13.77
N VAL A 86 11.46 13.11 -13.00
CA VAL A 86 10.67 14.04 -12.17
C VAL A 86 9.82 14.97 -13.06
N ALA A 87 10.41 15.54 -14.11
CA ALA A 87 9.68 16.38 -15.06
C ALA A 87 8.56 15.61 -15.76
N GLU A 88 8.84 14.38 -16.24
CA GLU A 88 7.86 13.50 -16.85
C GLU A 88 6.68 13.20 -15.91
N TYR A 89 6.95 12.93 -14.64
CA TYR A 89 5.91 12.71 -13.64
C TYR A 89 5.00 13.94 -13.49
N ASN A 90 5.62 15.11 -13.26
CA ASN A 90 4.90 16.34 -13.02
C ASN A 90 4.07 16.76 -14.25
N ASN A 91 4.64 16.64 -15.45
CA ASN A 91 3.95 16.92 -16.70
C ASN A 91 2.77 15.96 -16.95
N ASP A 92 2.90 14.66 -16.61
CA ASP A 92 1.78 13.70 -16.69
C ASP A 92 0.65 14.06 -15.72
N GLN A 93 0.98 14.51 -14.50
CA GLN A 93 -0.02 14.97 -13.54
C GLN A 93 -0.76 16.22 -14.05
N ASP A 94 -0.05 17.16 -14.67
CA ASP A 94 -0.65 18.34 -15.30
C ASP A 94 -1.60 17.94 -16.44
N ALA A 95 -1.16 17.06 -17.33
CA ALA A 95 -1.98 16.58 -18.43
C ALA A 95 -3.25 15.86 -17.95
N ARG A 96 -3.15 15.06 -16.88
CA ARG A 96 -4.30 14.38 -16.25
C ARG A 96 -5.27 15.37 -15.65
N ARG A 97 -4.78 16.34 -14.90
CA ARG A 97 -5.58 17.42 -14.31
C ARG A 97 -6.35 18.20 -15.38
N LEU A 98 -5.69 18.58 -16.47
CA LEU A 98 -6.31 19.32 -17.57
C LEU A 98 -7.35 18.48 -18.33
N SER A 99 -7.16 17.17 -18.43
CA SER A 99 -8.08 16.25 -19.11
C SER A 99 -9.16 15.64 -18.22
N GLY A 100 -9.19 15.99 -16.92
CA GLY A 100 -10.13 15.41 -15.94
C GLY A 100 -9.89 13.92 -15.65
N ARG A 101 -8.72 13.38 -16.04
CA ARG A 101 -8.35 11.98 -15.73
C ARG A 101 -7.88 11.87 -14.30
N PRO A 102 -8.11 10.74 -13.60
CA PRO A 102 -7.61 10.55 -12.24
C PRO A 102 -6.08 10.71 -12.16
N PRO A 103 -5.55 11.12 -10.99
CA PRO A 103 -4.12 11.25 -10.78
C PRO A 103 -3.42 9.91 -11.01
N ARG A 104 -2.12 9.94 -11.29
CA ARG A 104 -1.35 8.72 -11.65
C ARG A 104 -1.43 7.59 -10.61
N ALA A 105 -1.58 7.93 -9.33
CA ALA A 105 -1.74 6.96 -8.25
C ALA A 105 -3.11 6.24 -8.26
N LEU A 106 -4.10 6.83 -8.92
CA LEU A 106 -5.47 6.33 -9.10
C LEU A 106 -5.79 6.13 -10.58
N ASP A 107 -4.80 5.87 -11.43
CA ASP A 107 -4.97 5.68 -12.87
C ASP A 107 -5.95 4.55 -13.25
N PHE A 108 -6.21 3.64 -12.31
CA PHE A 108 -7.17 2.56 -12.42
C PHE A 108 -8.61 2.93 -12.02
N MET A 109 -8.85 4.14 -11.54
CA MET A 109 -10.17 4.61 -11.12
C MET A 109 -10.91 5.34 -12.25
N PRO A 110 -12.25 5.37 -12.26
CA PRO A 110 -12.97 6.32 -13.08
C PRO A 110 -12.72 7.77 -12.58
N PRO A 111 -12.91 8.79 -13.42
CA PRO A 111 -12.99 10.18 -12.95
C PRO A 111 -14.08 10.33 -11.88
N LEU A 112 -13.83 11.14 -10.84
CA LEU A 112 -14.88 11.46 -9.86
C LEU A 112 -15.99 12.27 -10.53
N THR A 113 -17.22 11.77 -10.45
CA THR A 113 -18.42 12.60 -10.63
C THR A 113 -19.12 12.77 -9.29
N ARG A 114 -20.00 13.77 -9.18
CA ARG A 114 -20.60 14.20 -7.89
C ARG A 114 -21.40 13.10 -7.19
N ASP A 115 -21.93 12.12 -7.94
CA ASP A 115 -22.92 11.17 -7.43
C ASP A 115 -22.35 9.78 -7.12
N VAL A 116 -21.10 9.48 -7.48
CA VAL A 116 -20.61 8.09 -7.63
C VAL A 116 -20.53 7.30 -6.31
N LEU A 117 -20.34 7.98 -5.18
CA LEU A 117 -20.09 7.35 -3.87
C LEU A 117 -21.19 7.65 -2.83
N SER A 118 -22.41 7.93 -3.30
CA SER A 118 -23.58 8.15 -2.45
C SER A 118 -24.25 6.85 -1.97
N GLN A 119 -23.96 5.73 -2.63
CA GLN A 119 -24.57 4.41 -2.38
C GLN A 119 -23.52 3.40 -1.91
N PRO A 120 -23.90 2.32 -1.20
CA PRO A 120 -22.94 1.26 -0.91
C PRO A 120 -22.48 0.58 -2.23
N PRO A 121 -21.29 -0.04 -2.24
CA PRO A 121 -20.81 -0.83 -3.36
C PRO A 121 -21.85 -1.83 -3.88
N ALA A 122 -22.05 -1.90 -5.20
CA ALA A 122 -23.06 -2.76 -5.83
C ALA A 122 -22.92 -4.26 -5.45
N TRP A 123 -21.68 -4.72 -5.21
CA TRP A 123 -21.44 -6.11 -4.79
C TRP A 123 -21.88 -6.41 -3.35
N ILE A 124 -22.02 -5.39 -2.49
CA ILE A 124 -22.52 -5.55 -1.13
C ILE A 124 -24.02 -5.82 -1.13
N GLU A 125 -24.78 -5.22 -2.04
CA GLU A 125 -26.22 -5.49 -2.17
C GLU A 125 -26.47 -6.95 -2.54
N GLN A 126 -25.71 -7.48 -3.50
CA GLN A 126 -25.76 -8.91 -3.85
C GLN A 126 -25.49 -9.81 -2.64
N TRP A 127 -24.60 -9.39 -1.74
CA TRP A 127 -24.28 -10.12 -0.53
C TRP A 127 -25.38 -10.00 0.53
N ARG A 128 -25.96 -8.81 0.74
CA ARG A 128 -27.10 -8.62 1.66
C ARG A 128 -28.29 -9.49 1.25
N ASN A 129 -28.51 -9.61 -0.06
CA ASN A 129 -29.57 -10.44 -0.63
C ASN A 129 -29.25 -11.95 -0.56
N ALA A 130 -28.00 -12.34 -0.31
CA ALA A 130 -27.57 -13.73 -0.27
C ALA A 130 -27.98 -14.45 1.04
N GLY A 131 -28.51 -13.72 2.02
CA GLY A 131 -28.99 -14.26 3.30
C GLY A 131 -27.90 -14.48 4.35
N ALA A 132 -28.33 -14.63 5.61
CA ALA A 132 -27.44 -14.73 6.78
C ALA A 132 -26.46 -15.90 6.71
N ALA A 133 -26.89 -17.06 6.17
CA ALA A 133 -26.04 -18.25 6.07
C ALA A 133 -24.80 -18.03 5.18
N ARG A 134 -24.98 -17.44 3.99
CA ARG A 134 -23.85 -17.14 3.08
C ARG A 134 -22.95 -16.04 3.65
N SER A 135 -23.54 -15.08 4.37
CA SER A 135 -22.80 -14.07 5.13
C SER A 135 -21.86 -14.71 6.17
N SER A 136 -22.37 -15.63 6.98
CA SER A 136 -21.58 -16.32 8.01
C SER A 136 -20.49 -17.19 7.40
N LEU A 137 -20.77 -17.93 6.32
CA LEU A 137 -19.75 -18.70 5.60
C LEU A 137 -18.61 -17.84 5.05
N ARG A 138 -18.93 -16.63 4.56
CA ARG A 138 -17.93 -15.67 4.12
C ARG A 138 -17.03 -15.24 5.28
N LEU A 139 -17.63 -14.85 6.41
CA LEU A 139 -16.90 -14.43 7.60
C LEU A 139 -15.98 -15.54 8.12
N ILE A 140 -16.47 -16.79 8.20
CA ILE A 140 -15.68 -17.95 8.62
C ILE A 140 -14.48 -18.14 7.70
N GLY A 141 -14.70 -18.11 6.38
CA GLY A 141 -13.61 -18.24 5.41
C GLY A 141 -12.57 -17.13 5.55
N ASP A 142 -13.02 -15.89 5.75
CA ASP A 142 -12.13 -14.74 5.94
C ASP A 142 -11.36 -14.84 7.27
N VAL A 143 -11.99 -15.31 8.36
CA VAL A 143 -11.33 -15.62 9.65
C VAL A 143 -10.23 -16.68 9.47
N ILE A 144 -10.49 -17.75 8.71
CA ILE A 144 -9.50 -18.78 8.41
C ILE A 144 -8.31 -18.17 7.65
N VAL A 145 -8.57 -17.32 6.64
CA VAL A 145 -7.50 -16.63 5.92
C VAL A 145 -6.64 -15.80 6.87
N LEU A 146 -7.25 -15.02 7.77
CA LEU A 146 -6.51 -14.19 8.72
C LEU A 146 -5.71 -15.03 9.72
N LEU A 147 -6.25 -16.13 10.22
CA LEU A 147 -5.55 -17.05 11.13
C LEU A 147 -4.35 -17.70 10.44
N VAL A 148 -4.56 -18.30 9.27
CA VAL A 148 -3.49 -18.96 8.50
C VAL A 148 -2.40 -17.96 8.14
N THR A 149 -2.80 -16.80 7.62
CA THR A 149 -1.87 -15.75 7.19
C THR A 149 -1.10 -15.17 8.39
N GLY A 150 -1.77 -14.91 9.51
CA GLY A 150 -1.14 -14.40 10.73
C GLY A 150 -0.15 -15.40 11.34
N ILE A 151 -0.57 -16.65 11.56
CA ILE A 151 0.30 -17.70 12.12
C ILE A 151 1.50 -17.94 11.21
N LEU A 152 1.27 -18.07 9.90
CA LEU A 152 2.35 -18.31 8.94
C LEU A 152 3.35 -17.14 8.90
N LEU A 153 2.87 -15.89 9.01
CA LEU A 153 3.75 -14.73 9.11
C LEU A 153 4.62 -14.81 10.36
N GLY A 154 4.01 -15.06 11.52
CA GLY A 154 4.73 -15.19 12.78
C GLY A 154 5.80 -16.30 12.74
N SER A 155 5.43 -17.47 12.20
CA SER A 155 6.33 -18.64 12.16
C SER A 155 7.48 -18.47 11.17
N ILE A 156 7.31 -17.68 10.10
CA ILE A 156 8.36 -17.42 9.11
C ILE A 156 9.25 -16.26 9.58
N ALA A 157 8.68 -15.23 10.21
CA ALA A 157 9.41 -14.03 10.60
C ALA A 157 10.54 -14.33 11.59
N THR A 158 10.30 -15.18 12.59
CA THR A 158 11.29 -15.53 13.63
C THR A 158 12.56 -16.16 13.06
N PRO A 159 12.51 -17.29 12.32
CA PRO A 159 13.72 -17.92 11.77
C PRO A 159 14.35 -17.12 10.63
N ALA A 160 13.57 -16.32 9.90
CA ALA A 160 14.08 -15.49 8.81
C ALA A 160 14.68 -14.16 9.29
N GLY A 161 14.45 -13.78 10.55
CA GLY A 161 14.87 -12.50 11.11
C GLY A 161 14.11 -11.30 10.53
N VAL A 162 12.87 -11.49 10.06
CA VAL A 162 12.10 -10.46 9.33
C VAL A 162 11.00 -9.90 10.24
N TYR A 163 11.38 -9.34 11.39
CA TYR A 163 10.43 -8.81 12.37
C TYR A 163 9.78 -7.49 11.90
N GLU A 164 10.45 -6.77 11.00
CA GLU A 164 9.99 -5.56 10.33
C GLU A 164 8.64 -5.83 9.64
N ALA A 165 8.50 -6.98 8.99
CA ALA A 165 7.27 -7.35 8.32
C ALA A 165 6.12 -7.60 9.32
N VAL A 166 6.39 -8.24 10.47
CA VAL A 166 5.40 -8.41 11.54
C VAL A 166 4.93 -7.05 12.05
N VAL A 167 5.87 -6.14 12.33
CA VAL A 167 5.58 -4.78 12.79
C VAL A 167 4.77 -4.01 11.75
N ALA A 168 5.12 -4.11 10.47
CA ALA A 168 4.39 -3.48 9.36
C ALA A 168 2.94 -3.98 9.27
N ILE A 169 2.74 -5.30 9.34
CA ILE A 169 1.40 -5.90 9.24
C ILE A 169 0.57 -5.61 10.49
N ALA A 170 1.17 -5.59 11.68
CA ALA A 170 0.51 -5.17 12.92
C ALA A 170 0.09 -3.68 12.85
N ALA A 171 0.97 -2.81 12.36
CA ALA A 171 0.66 -1.39 12.16
C ALA A 171 -0.47 -1.20 11.13
N LEU A 172 -0.44 -1.95 10.02
CA LEU A 172 -1.52 -1.98 9.03
C LEU A 172 -2.86 -2.40 9.65
N ALA A 173 -2.88 -3.49 10.43
CA ALA A 173 -4.08 -3.95 11.12
C ALA A 173 -4.58 -2.91 12.14
N ALA A 174 -3.69 -2.28 12.91
CA ALA A 174 -4.03 -1.23 13.86
C ALA A 174 -4.63 0.01 13.18
N LEU A 175 -4.02 0.50 12.11
CA LEU A 175 -4.55 1.63 11.30
C LEU A 175 -5.94 1.32 10.76
N THR A 176 -6.15 0.06 10.36
CA THR A 176 -7.45 -0.41 9.85
C THR A 176 -8.50 -0.48 10.97
N ALA A 177 -8.12 -0.93 12.16
CA ALA A 177 -8.96 -0.97 13.36
C ALA A 177 -9.38 0.43 13.85
N MET A 178 -8.50 1.42 13.69
CA MET A 178 -8.72 2.80 14.11
C MET A 178 -9.62 3.60 13.16
N GLY A 179 -9.90 3.09 11.95
CA GLY A 179 -10.87 3.72 11.04
C GLY A 179 -10.44 5.09 10.50
N GLY A 180 -9.13 5.34 10.36
CA GLY A 180 -8.61 6.55 9.69
C GLY A 180 -8.43 7.79 10.57
N SER A 181 -8.81 7.77 11.85
CA SER A 181 -8.49 8.86 12.80
C SER A 181 -7.43 8.40 13.80
N VAL A 182 -6.18 8.85 13.62
CA VAL A 182 -5.07 8.58 14.55
C VAL A 182 -4.78 9.80 15.43
N GLY A 183 -5.60 10.86 15.32
CA GLY A 183 -5.55 12.03 16.18
C GLY A 183 -4.25 12.80 15.96
N ARG A 184 -3.40 12.90 16.99
CA ARG A 184 -2.13 13.64 16.90
C ARG A 184 -1.13 13.07 15.89
N LEU A 185 -1.28 11.81 15.52
CA LEU A 185 -0.40 11.16 14.55
C LEU A 185 -0.81 11.44 13.10
N ASP A 186 -1.98 12.05 12.85
CA ASP A 186 -2.45 12.38 11.49
C ASP A 186 -1.57 13.43 10.79
N ASP A 187 -0.70 14.10 11.54
CA ASP A 187 0.21 15.12 11.01
C ASP A 187 1.56 14.60 10.53
N LEU A 188 1.93 13.37 10.88
CA LEU A 188 3.21 12.79 10.48
C LEU A 188 3.20 12.44 8.97
N PRO A 189 4.28 12.69 8.21
CA PRO A 189 4.32 12.39 6.77
C PRO A 189 4.04 10.92 6.45
N VAL A 190 4.57 10.00 7.26
CA VAL A 190 4.44 8.54 7.05
C VAL A 190 3.02 8.06 7.28
N THR A 191 2.39 8.49 8.38
CA THR A 191 1.01 8.11 8.71
C THR A 191 0.03 8.63 7.67
N ARG A 192 0.22 9.87 7.19
CA ARG A 192 -0.60 10.44 6.10
C ARG A 192 -0.55 9.60 4.83
N GLU A 193 0.63 9.14 4.41
CA GLU A 193 0.74 8.28 3.23
C GLU A 193 0.12 6.90 3.45
N LEU A 194 0.23 6.32 4.65
CA LEU A 194 -0.42 5.04 5.00
C LEU A 194 -1.95 5.16 5.07
N ILE A 195 -2.46 6.24 5.67
CA ILE A 195 -3.89 6.55 5.71
C ILE A 195 -4.40 6.75 4.28
N ARG A 196 -3.70 7.55 3.47
CA ARG A 196 -4.04 7.75 2.05
C ARG A 196 -4.03 6.42 1.29
N TRP A 197 -3.01 5.58 1.49
CA TRP A 197 -2.96 4.25 0.89
C TRP A 197 -4.16 3.39 1.30
N ASN A 198 -4.54 3.40 2.57
CA ASN A 198 -5.69 2.65 3.08
C ASN A 198 -6.99 3.12 2.41
N HIS A 199 -7.18 4.43 2.27
CA HIS A 199 -8.32 4.98 1.52
C HIS A 199 -8.27 4.61 0.03
N ARG A 200 -7.09 4.59 -0.63
CA ARG A 200 -6.96 4.09 -2.01
C ARG A 200 -7.35 2.62 -2.13
N LEU A 201 -6.98 1.79 -1.15
CA LEU A 201 -7.33 0.38 -1.13
C LEU A 201 -8.85 0.16 -0.96
N ARG A 202 -9.47 0.89 -0.03
CA ARG A 202 -10.93 0.91 0.14
C ARG A 202 -11.63 1.33 -1.13
N LEU A 203 -11.14 2.41 -1.75
CA LEU A 203 -11.68 2.91 -3.00
C LEU A 203 -11.50 1.88 -4.14
N PHE A 204 -10.39 1.15 -4.19
CA PHE A 204 -10.22 0.05 -5.13
C PHE A 204 -11.26 -1.05 -4.93
N TYR A 205 -11.47 -1.53 -3.70
CA TYR A 205 -12.46 -2.58 -3.38
C TYR A 205 -13.91 -2.09 -3.44
N TYR A 206 -14.15 -0.78 -3.41
CA TYR A 206 -15.47 -0.23 -3.69
C TYR A 206 -15.93 -0.62 -5.10
N TYR A 207 -15.07 -0.44 -6.11
CA TYR A 207 -15.41 -0.79 -7.50
C TYR A 207 -15.10 -2.25 -7.87
N ASN A 208 -14.14 -2.87 -7.18
CA ASN A 208 -13.66 -4.21 -7.52
C ASN A 208 -14.04 -5.21 -6.42
N ARG A 209 -14.99 -6.09 -6.72
CA ARG A 209 -15.41 -7.13 -5.78
C ARG A 209 -14.22 -8.02 -5.36
N PRO A 210 -13.95 -8.21 -4.06
CA PRO A 210 -12.91 -9.13 -3.60
C PRO A 210 -13.16 -10.57 -4.07
N GLY A 211 -12.08 -11.34 -4.22
CA GLY A 211 -12.18 -12.78 -4.50
C GLY A 211 -12.82 -13.56 -3.35
N LYS A 212 -13.11 -14.85 -3.56
CA LYS A 212 -13.52 -15.79 -2.47
C LYS A 212 -12.41 -15.86 -1.40
N PRO A 213 -12.71 -16.18 -0.12
CA PRO A 213 -11.70 -16.14 0.94
C PRO A 213 -10.44 -16.95 0.61
N LEU A 214 -10.60 -18.22 0.21
CA LEU A 214 -9.46 -19.05 -0.17
C LEU A 214 -8.64 -18.49 -1.36
N ALA A 215 -9.29 -17.80 -2.29
CA ALA A 215 -8.59 -17.14 -3.40
C ALA A 215 -7.80 -15.91 -2.93
N LEU A 216 -8.17 -15.29 -1.80
CA LEU A 216 -7.42 -14.17 -1.21
C LEU A 216 -6.07 -14.64 -0.65
N LEU A 217 -6.01 -15.85 -0.08
CA LEU A 217 -4.75 -16.43 0.43
C LEU A 217 -3.67 -16.51 -0.66
N PHE A 218 -4.06 -16.93 -1.86
CA PHE A 218 -3.17 -17.01 -3.02
C PHE A 218 -3.17 -15.76 -3.90
N ARG A 219 -3.83 -14.68 -3.46
CA ARG A 219 -3.94 -13.45 -4.23
C ARG A 219 -2.61 -12.79 -4.55
N PRO A 220 -1.59 -12.73 -3.66
CA PRO A 220 -0.30 -12.12 -3.99
C PRO A 220 0.31 -12.74 -5.26
N VAL A 221 0.29 -14.07 -5.34
CA VAL A 221 0.89 -14.81 -6.46
C VAL A 221 -0.01 -14.74 -7.69
N THR A 222 -1.29 -15.07 -7.54
CA THR A 222 -2.22 -15.12 -8.68
C THR A 222 -2.41 -13.76 -9.34
N ALA A 223 -2.51 -12.68 -8.56
CA ALA A 223 -2.62 -11.32 -9.08
C ALA A 223 -1.33 -10.85 -9.75
N ALA A 224 -0.15 -11.20 -9.22
CA ALA A 224 1.13 -10.87 -9.86
C ALA A 224 1.27 -11.53 -11.23
N ILE A 225 0.92 -12.81 -11.34
CA ILE A 225 0.96 -13.55 -12.61
C ILE A 225 -0.02 -12.97 -13.64
N SER A 226 -1.21 -12.55 -13.21
CA SER A 226 -2.24 -12.03 -14.10
C SER A 226 -2.15 -10.52 -14.36
N ALA A 227 -1.37 -9.76 -13.59
CA ALA A 227 -1.22 -8.31 -13.73
C ALA A 227 -0.82 -7.82 -15.14
N PRO A 228 0.04 -8.53 -15.91
CA PRO A 228 0.32 -8.16 -17.29
C PRO A 228 -0.92 -8.22 -18.19
N PHE A 229 -1.86 -9.10 -17.90
CA PHE A 229 -3.03 -9.39 -18.75
C PHE A 229 -4.31 -8.69 -18.28
N ARG A 230 -4.45 -8.42 -16.98
CA ARG A 230 -5.68 -7.88 -16.38
C ARG A 230 -5.43 -6.55 -15.68
N ARG A 231 -6.13 -5.50 -16.13
CA ARG A 231 -6.02 -4.13 -15.58
C ARG A 231 -6.33 -4.06 -14.09
N ARG A 232 -7.37 -4.77 -13.66
CA ARG A 232 -7.76 -4.89 -12.25
C ARG A 232 -6.62 -5.47 -11.40
N ASP A 233 -6.06 -6.58 -11.84
CA ASP A 233 -5.02 -7.28 -11.09
C ASP A 233 -3.74 -6.43 -11.02
N ARG A 234 -3.41 -5.74 -12.12
CA ARG A 234 -2.32 -4.76 -12.16
C ARG A 234 -2.49 -3.62 -11.14
N ALA A 235 -3.71 -3.11 -11.00
CA ALA A 235 -4.02 -2.05 -10.05
C ALA A 235 -3.88 -2.51 -8.60
N GLU A 236 -4.42 -3.69 -8.28
CA GLU A 236 -4.30 -4.30 -6.95
C GLU A 236 -2.83 -4.55 -6.60
N VAL A 237 -2.07 -5.18 -7.51
CA VAL A 237 -0.64 -5.42 -7.33
C VAL A 237 0.11 -4.11 -7.15
N LYS A 238 -0.18 -3.08 -7.94
CA LYS A 238 0.45 -1.75 -7.80
C LYS A 238 0.23 -1.16 -6.41
N LEU A 239 -0.97 -1.26 -5.85
CA LEU A 239 -1.28 -0.76 -4.50
C LEU A 239 -0.45 -1.48 -3.43
N TYR A 240 -0.37 -2.81 -3.48
CA TYR A 240 0.40 -3.58 -2.51
C TYR A 240 1.92 -3.46 -2.69
N LEU A 241 2.42 -3.34 -3.92
CA LEU A 241 3.84 -3.06 -4.18
C LEU A 241 4.24 -1.66 -3.68
N GLN A 242 3.34 -0.66 -3.80
CA GLN A 242 3.59 0.67 -3.24
C GLN A 242 3.64 0.65 -1.72
N LEU A 243 2.71 -0.06 -1.05
CA LEU A 243 2.75 -0.22 0.41
C LEU A 243 4.04 -0.91 0.86
N GLY A 244 4.35 -2.05 0.25
CA GLY A 244 5.58 -2.79 0.52
C GLY A 244 6.81 -1.90 0.33
N GLY A 245 6.87 -1.14 -0.76
CA GLY A 245 8.02 -0.28 -1.06
C GLY A 245 8.18 0.84 -0.05
N VAL A 246 7.08 1.46 0.40
CA VAL A 246 7.11 2.52 1.42
C VAL A 246 7.51 1.97 2.79
N LEU A 247 6.93 0.84 3.20
CA LEU A 247 7.24 0.23 4.50
C LEU A 247 8.68 -0.31 4.53
N THR A 248 9.11 -1.00 3.47
CA THR A 248 10.50 -1.42 3.34
C THR A 248 11.42 -0.21 3.37
N ALA A 249 11.19 0.83 2.56
CA ALA A 249 12.03 2.03 2.59
C ALA A 249 12.07 2.69 3.97
N LEU A 250 10.97 2.66 4.74
CA LEU A 250 10.94 3.16 6.11
C LEU A 250 11.87 2.34 7.02
N PHE A 251 11.73 1.01 7.04
CA PHE A 251 12.60 0.14 7.84
C PHE A 251 14.05 0.31 7.43
N LEU A 252 14.30 0.40 6.12
CA LEU A 252 15.63 0.66 5.63
C LEU A 252 16.22 1.98 6.16
N VAL A 253 15.43 3.04 6.32
CA VAL A 253 15.94 4.26 6.95
C VAL A 253 16.26 4.04 8.43
N LEU A 254 15.47 3.23 9.15
CA LEU A 254 15.72 2.91 10.55
C LEU A 254 17.00 2.10 10.72
N ASP A 255 17.17 1.05 9.91
CA ASP A 255 18.38 0.21 9.90
C ASP A 255 19.62 1.05 9.57
N LEU A 256 19.48 2.06 8.71
CA LEU A 256 20.58 2.96 8.35
C LEU A 256 20.99 3.82 9.54
N ILE A 257 20.00 4.35 10.27
CA ILE A 257 20.23 5.17 11.45
C ILE A 257 20.92 4.35 12.54
N GLU A 258 20.47 3.12 12.75
CA GLU A 258 21.07 2.18 13.70
C GLU A 258 22.52 1.85 13.32
N ALA A 259 22.76 1.48 12.06
CA ALA A 259 24.11 1.19 11.57
C ALA A 259 25.08 2.38 11.71
N ILE A 260 24.60 3.61 11.45
CA ILE A 260 25.40 4.84 11.65
C ILE A 260 25.63 5.09 13.14
N ALA A 261 24.65 4.81 14.01
CA ALA A 261 24.80 4.99 15.45
C ALA A 261 25.84 4.01 16.02
N GLU A 262 25.92 2.78 15.52
CA GLU A 262 26.86 1.76 15.98
C GLU A 262 28.27 1.91 15.39
N SER A 263 28.37 2.18 14.09
CA SER A 263 29.64 2.12 13.33
C SER A 263 30.10 3.47 12.76
N GLY A 264 29.37 4.55 13.04
CA GLY A 264 29.63 5.88 12.52
C GLY A 264 29.43 5.99 11.01
N LEU A 265 30.07 6.98 10.38
CA LEU A 265 29.97 7.20 8.93
C LEU A 265 30.62 6.07 8.09
N GLY A 266 31.37 5.16 8.72
CA GLY A 266 31.93 3.97 8.08
C GLY A 266 30.86 2.99 7.58
N ALA A 267 29.64 3.05 8.13
CA ALA A 267 28.50 2.26 7.66
C ALA A 267 28.05 2.61 6.23
N LEU A 268 28.41 3.81 5.73
CA LEU A 268 27.92 4.37 4.47
C LEU A 268 28.68 3.89 3.21
N THR A 269 29.56 2.90 3.33
CA THR A 269 30.23 2.37 2.13
C THR A 269 29.23 1.63 1.23
N PRO A 270 29.37 1.68 -0.11
CA PRO A 270 28.47 0.95 -1.00
C PRO A 270 28.40 -0.56 -0.71
N MET A 271 29.49 -1.16 -0.22
CA MET A 271 29.55 -2.60 0.05
C MET A 271 28.84 -2.98 1.37
N SER A 272 29.06 -2.21 2.45
CA SER A 272 28.26 -2.38 3.68
C SER A 272 26.79 -2.08 3.42
N LEU A 273 26.52 -1.03 2.63
CA LEU A 273 25.19 -0.65 2.18
C LEU A 273 24.52 -1.60 1.18
N PHE A 274 25.25 -2.61 0.71
CA PHE A 274 24.70 -3.67 -0.13
C PHE A 274 24.50 -4.94 0.69
N GLY A 275 25.47 -5.29 1.54
CA GLY A 275 25.47 -6.49 2.37
C GLY A 275 24.41 -6.52 3.47
N LEU A 276 24.23 -5.41 4.19
CA LEU A 276 23.13 -5.26 5.17
C LEU A 276 21.75 -5.40 4.49
N TRP A 277 21.65 -5.02 3.21
CA TRP A 277 20.39 -4.57 2.65
C TRP A 277 19.77 -5.57 1.67
N MET A 278 20.59 -6.31 0.91
CA MET A 278 20.02 -7.14 -0.17
C MET A 278 19.22 -8.34 0.33
N ARG A 279 19.57 -8.93 1.48
CA ARG A 279 18.79 -10.04 2.04
C ARG A 279 17.56 -9.54 2.78
N GLU A 280 17.75 -8.58 3.69
CA GLU A 280 16.73 -8.14 4.63
C GLU A 280 15.65 -7.29 3.97
N ALA A 281 16.03 -6.35 3.10
CA ALA A 281 15.07 -5.50 2.39
C ALA A 281 14.18 -6.31 1.45
N VAL A 282 14.78 -7.23 0.69
CA VAL A 282 14.06 -8.07 -0.28
C VAL A 282 13.12 -9.01 0.45
N ALA A 283 13.59 -9.69 1.50
CA ALA A 283 12.76 -10.57 2.31
C ALA A 283 11.61 -9.79 2.96
N THR A 284 11.90 -8.67 3.63
CA THR A 284 10.91 -7.79 4.25
C THR A 284 9.86 -7.34 3.24
N PHE A 285 10.28 -6.85 2.07
CA PHE A 285 9.36 -6.41 1.03
C PHE A 285 8.45 -7.55 0.55
N LEU A 286 9.03 -8.72 0.28
CA LEU A 286 8.29 -9.87 -0.22
C LEU A 286 7.29 -10.38 0.81
N VAL A 287 7.69 -10.44 2.08
CA VAL A 287 6.80 -10.83 3.18
C VAL A 287 5.69 -9.78 3.33
N ILE A 288 6.00 -8.48 3.36
CA ILE A 288 4.97 -7.45 3.43
C ILE A 288 3.99 -7.57 2.24
N TYR A 289 4.48 -7.71 1.01
CA TYR A 289 3.61 -7.90 -0.16
C TYR A 289 2.73 -9.15 -0.05
N ALA A 290 3.32 -10.28 0.32
CA ALA A 290 2.63 -11.57 0.41
C ALA A 290 1.55 -11.59 1.50
N PHE A 291 1.80 -10.96 2.65
CA PHE A 291 0.91 -11.02 3.80
C PHE A 291 -0.04 -9.82 3.90
N ALA A 292 0.37 -8.62 3.46
CA ALA A 292 -0.50 -7.44 3.43
C ALA A 292 -1.64 -7.60 2.43
N THR A 293 -1.44 -8.34 1.33
CA THR A 293 -2.47 -8.56 0.31
C THR A 293 -3.71 -9.27 0.88
N PRO A 294 -3.64 -10.52 1.38
CA PRO A 294 -4.79 -11.20 1.98
C PRO A 294 -5.36 -10.46 3.20
N ILE A 295 -4.51 -9.97 4.11
CA ILE A 295 -4.96 -9.29 5.34
C ILE A 295 -5.68 -7.99 4.99
N GLY A 296 -5.03 -7.12 4.22
CA GLY A 296 -5.58 -5.84 3.81
C GLY A 296 -6.87 -6.01 3.01
N ALA A 297 -6.95 -7.01 2.13
CA ALA A 297 -8.15 -7.33 1.38
C ALA A 297 -9.31 -7.69 2.32
N VAL A 298 -9.11 -8.66 3.23
CA VAL A 298 -10.15 -9.13 4.15
C VAL A 298 -10.62 -8.02 5.09
N LEU A 299 -9.71 -7.25 5.68
CA LEU A 299 -10.07 -6.19 6.62
C LEU A 299 -10.83 -5.06 5.89
N THR A 300 -10.37 -4.66 4.71
CA THR A 300 -11.02 -3.63 3.89
C THR A 300 -12.44 -4.04 3.49
N VAL A 301 -12.63 -5.31 3.13
CA VAL A 301 -13.95 -5.83 2.76
C VAL A 301 -14.92 -5.73 3.93
N HIS A 302 -14.48 -6.05 5.15
CA HIS A 302 -15.34 -5.96 6.32
C HIS A 302 -15.63 -4.52 6.74
N LEU A 303 -14.69 -3.60 6.51
CA LEU A 303 -14.93 -2.17 6.68
C LEU A 303 -16.04 -1.68 5.74
N LEU A 304 -15.99 -2.05 4.46
CA LEU A 304 -17.01 -1.65 3.49
C LEU A 304 -18.38 -2.31 3.76
N MET A 305 -18.39 -3.55 4.26
CA MET A 305 -19.61 -4.31 4.48
C MET A 305 -20.39 -3.92 5.74
N ARG A 306 -19.69 -3.56 6.83
CA ARG A 306 -20.27 -3.32 8.14
C ARG A 306 -20.21 -1.83 8.47
N ARG A 307 -21.36 -1.25 8.81
CA ARG A 307 -21.41 0.13 9.33
C ARG A 307 -20.72 0.30 10.69
N SER A 308 -20.47 -0.79 11.42
CA SER A 308 -19.77 -0.73 12.70
C SER A 308 -18.31 -1.15 12.55
N HIS A 309 -17.42 -0.42 13.23
CA HIS A 309 -15.99 -0.74 13.30
C HIS A 309 -15.70 -1.95 14.20
N PHE A 310 -16.70 -2.53 14.88
CA PHE A 310 -16.50 -3.65 15.81
C PHE A 310 -15.90 -4.89 15.13
N VAL A 311 -16.50 -5.34 14.01
CA VAL A 311 -16.02 -6.53 13.30
C VAL A 311 -14.62 -6.31 12.73
N PRO A 312 -14.33 -5.22 11.99
CA PRO A 312 -12.96 -4.91 11.56
C PRO A 312 -11.93 -4.86 12.69
N ARG A 313 -12.28 -4.28 13.85
CA ARG A 313 -11.39 -4.24 15.03
C ARG A 313 -11.12 -5.65 15.59
N LEU A 314 -12.15 -6.48 15.69
CA LEU A 314 -12.01 -7.86 16.15
C LEU A 314 -11.13 -8.68 15.20
N LEU A 315 -11.35 -8.53 13.88
CA LEU A 315 -10.53 -9.20 12.87
C LEU A 315 -9.08 -8.70 12.88
N SER A 316 -8.86 -7.41 13.12
CA SER A 316 -7.51 -6.85 13.25
C SER A 316 -6.80 -7.39 14.49
N ALA A 317 -7.50 -7.47 15.63
CA ALA A 317 -6.97 -8.08 16.85
C ALA A 317 -6.68 -9.58 16.67
N LEU A 318 -7.54 -10.29 15.93
CA LEU A 318 -7.34 -11.70 15.59
C LEU A 318 -6.06 -11.91 14.77
N VAL A 319 -5.78 -11.05 13.80
CA VAL A 319 -4.54 -11.11 13.00
C VAL A 319 -3.31 -10.96 13.89
N VAL A 320 -3.33 -9.99 14.82
CA VAL A 320 -2.22 -9.78 15.76
C VAL A 320 -2.04 -10.98 16.68
N ALA A 321 -3.13 -11.52 17.24
CA ALA A 321 -3.07 -12.73 18.07
C ALA A 321 -2.54 -13.94 17.29
N ALA A 322 -2.96 -14.11 16.04
CA ALA A 322 -2.48 -15.17 15.16
C ALA A 322 -0.97 -15.05 14.88
N MET A 323 -0.47 -13.83 14.63
CA MET A 323 0.98 -13.59 14.50
C MET A 323 1.74 -13.98 15.77
N LEU A 324 1.24 -13.61 16.96
CA LEU A 324 1.87 -13.99 18.23
C LEU A 324 1.92 -15.50 18.43
N VAL A 325 0.84 -16.22 18.07
CA VAL A 325 0.84 -17.69 18.11
C VAL A 325 1.93 -18.26 17.20
N GLY A 326 2.08 -17.72 15.98
CA GLY A 326 3.14 -18.15 15.07
C GLY A 326 4.55 -17.81 15.56
N ILE A 327 4.72 -16.73 16.32
CA ILE A 327 6.03 -16.34 16.89
C ILE A 327 6.42 -17.26 18.05
N LEU A 328 5.44 -17.71 18.84
CA LEU A 328 5.65 -18.50 20.05
C LEU A 328 5.72 -20.02 19.80
N GLY A 329 5.21 -20.50 18.67
CA GLY A 329 5.17 -21.92 18.29
C GLY A 329 6.35 -22.33 17.44
#